data_AF-A0AAW6IL99-F1
#
_entry.id   AF-A0AAW6IL99-F1
#
_cell.length_a   1.000
_cell.length_b   1.000
_cell.length_c   1.000
_cell.angle_alpha   90.00
_cell.angle_beta   90.00
_cell.angle_gamma   90.00
#
_symmetry.space_group_name_H-M   'P 1'
#
loop_
_entity.id
_entity.type
_entity.pdbx_description
1 polymer ?
#
loop_
_entity_poly.entity_id
_entity_poly.type
_entity_poly.pdbx_seq_one_letter_code
_entity_poly.pdbx_strand_id
1 'polypeptide(L)'
;MKPLFKIYLCLFASLLFITACDDSDEEGITGFTIDTQEVTLGAIGGMEPVKVASGTKWVAKVDKPWVKVMPANGVGSTNCEIVVDSTLSNDVRHAVVTFVPEGQPKQELKIHQTGYGKMIGLDKYEVEVANMANEDKRYFDISVTTNVKFKVDYPLIGSWVTTTKREPDLSLDYGARPRTIKMRFKWDMNTDPQERIAAIKFLPVNEEDELEKEVTLTVKQEAAPEITDDRRGDSIAIVIASKKLRSMISWDASERLDYWLGVTVWERTDKGVTPEQVGRIRSVEFKMLNTKEELPVEIGKIKYLERLVVYGNTNTMLLPSPYRIGNALAGLEHLKSLSISALGITTISKTELGRSCKTLTTLDLSSNNIEEIPSDLTPANFPELINLSLTGNRRYGTITDLHDSREHLGLIFKADHYKLKNLLKWEKLKSLTLSYNLIYGQLPTFVGSNGKPEYGVTTYTDEDIQKNDTLMSASDEVKKKLKTIPKILPNAERFSINLNYLTGDDLPDWLLYHPRFALFNPFTLIYTQDTGKDMDGNIPGFKNEPSNLEWFYERYPKARPTLTDN
;
A
#
# COMPACT_ATOMS: atom_id res chain seq x y z
N MET A 1 -40.13 8.08 -5.00
CA MET A 1 -41.22 7.72 -4.07
C MET A 1 -40.60 6.96 -2.91
N LYS A 2 -40.53 7.59 -1.73
CA LYS A 2 -39.94 7.06 -0.49
C LYS A 2 -41.08 6.59 0.42
N PRO A 3 -40.84 5.57 1.26
CA PRO A 3 -41.22 5.67 2.65
C PRO A 3 -39.95 5.74 3.50
N LEU A 4 -39.83 6.85 4.22
CA LEU A 4 -38.82 7.12 5.23
C LEU A 4 -39.08 6.23 6.45
N PHE A 5 -38.18 5.30 6.75
CA PHE A 5 -38.10 4.69 8.08
C PHE A 5 -37.55 5.75 9.06
N LYS A 6 -38.45 6.34 9.86
CA LYS A 6 -38.08 7.17 11.00
C LYS A 6 -37.76 6.26 12.19
N ILE A 7 -36.50 6.20 12.58
CA ILE A 7 -36.05 5.70 13.88
C ILE A 7 -36.42 6.79 14.90
N TYR A 8 -37.41 6.51 15.77
CA TYR A 8 -37.70 7.39 16.90
C TYR A 8 -36.79 7.01 18.07
N LEU A 9 -35.82 7.87 18.35
CA LEU A 9 -35.07 7.89 19.61
C LEU A 9 -35.89 8.73 20.61
N CYS A 10 -36.70 8.09 21.45
CA CYS A 10 -37.46 8.79 22.49
C CYS A 10 -36.58 8.99 23.72
N LEU A 11 -36.03 10.21 23.85
CA LEU A 11 -35.51 10.76 25.10
C LEU A 11 -36.70 11.01 26.05
N PHE A 12 -36.76 10.27 27.16
CA PHE A 12 -37.71 10.53 28.23
C PHE A 12 -37.30 11.79 29.01
N ALA A 13 -38.04 12.87 28.81
CA ALA A 13 -38.12 13.98 29.76
C ALA A 13 -39.43 13.80 30.55
N SER A 14 -39.30 13.49 31.84
CA SER A 14 -40.40 13.38 32.78
C SER A 14 -41.05 14.75 33.02
N LEU A 15 -42.26 14.93 32.50
CA LEU A 15 -43.16 16.03 32.85
C LEU A 15 -44.32 15.46 33.66
N LEU A 16 -44.29 15.76 34.96
CA LEU A 16 -45.41 15.59 35.89
C LEU A 16 -46.58 16.47 35.44
N PHE A 17 -47.66 15.86 34.97
CA PHE A 17 -48.98 16.49 34.93
C PHE A 17 -49.80 15.95 36.10
N ILE A 18 -50.07 16.84 37.06
CA ILE A 18 -51.10 16.66 38.07
C ILE A 18 -52.41 16.98 37.35
N THR A 19 -53.25 15.98 37.08
CA THR A 19 -54.61 16.20 36.59
C THR A 19 -55.59 16.20 37.76
N ALA A 20 -56.32 17.30 37.86
CA ALA A 20 -57.43 17.53 38.77
C ALA A 20 -58.58 16.55 38.51
N CYS A 21 -59.31 16.21 39.59
CA CYS A 21 -60.57 15.48 39.57
C CYS A 21 -61.55 16.08 38.57
N ASP A 22 -62.05 15.24 37.67
CA ASP A 22 -63.28 15.50 36.92
C ASP A 22 -64.37 14.70 37.64
N ASP A 23 -65.23 15.40 38.38
CA ASP A 23 -66.44 14.85 39.01
C ASP A 23 -67.49 14.65 37.92
N SER A 24 -67.51 13.46 37.33
CA SER A 24 -68.66 12.97 36.56
C SER A 24 -69.42 11.95 37.38
N ASP A 25 -70.68 12.26 37.67
CA ASP A 25 -71.64 11.48 38.45
C ASP A 25 -71.56 9.96 38.19
N GLU A 26 -71.39 9.20 39.28
CA GLU A 26 -71.37 7.73 39.28
C GLU A 26 -72.71 7.15 38.78
N GLU A 27 -72.79 6.78 37.51
CA GLU A 27 -73.58 5.60 37.16
C GLU A 27 -72.98 4.42 37.93
N GLY A 28 -73.71 3.91 38.93
CA GLY A 28 -73.23 2.83 39.79
C GLY A 28 -72.70 1.67 38.94
N ILE A 29 -71.41 1.38 39.04
CA ILE A 29 -70.76 0.32 38.26
C ILE A 29 -71.37 -1.01 38.71
N THR A 30 -72.37 -1.51 37.97
CA THR A 30 -72.97 -2.82 38.21
C THR A 30 -72.10 -3.90 37.56
N GLY A 31 -71.07 -4.34 38.26
CA GLY A 31 -70.22 -5.45 37.83
C GLY A 31 -68.72 -5.16 37.84
N PHE A 32 -67.97 -5.94 37.05
CA PHE A 32 -66.54 -5.82 36.81
C PHE A 32 -66.30 -5.91 35.30
N THR A 33 -65.57 -4.94 34.74
CA THR A 33 -65.22 -4.91 33.31
C THR A 33 -63.79 -4.45 33.10
N ILE A 34 -63.18 -5.01 32.06
CA ILE A 34 -61.94 -4.53 31.43
C ILE A 34 -62.28 -4.10 30.00
N ASP A 35 -61.64 -3.03 29.52
CA ASP A 35 -61.88 -2.45 28.19
C ASP A 35 -61.28 -3.26 27.02
N THR A 36 -60.29 -4.11 27.31
CA THR A 36 -59.74 -5.09 26.37
C THR A 36 -59.58 -6.47 27.02
N GLN A 37 -59.70 -7.53 26.21
CA GLN A 37 -59.49 -8.91 26.63
C GLN A 37 -58.14 -9.47 26.17
N GLU A 38 -57.45 -8.77 25.27
CA GLU A 38 -56.18 -9.21 24.70
C GLU A 38 -55.26 -8.02 24.41
N VAL A 39 -53.98 -8.17 24.74
CA VAL A 39 -52.92 -7.22 24.41
C VAL A 39 -51.77 -7.97 23.73
N THR A 40 -51.30 -7.43 22.61
CA THR A 40 -50.13 -7.95 21.90
C THR A 40 -49.01 -6.92 21.89
N LEU A 41 -47.84 -7.28 22.44
CA LEU A 41 -46.62 -6.44 22.41
C LEU A 41 -45.50 -7.09 21.60
N GLY A 42 -44.60 -6.25 21.09
CA GLY A 42 -43.36 -6.72 20.44
C GLY A 42 -42.36 -7.34 21.42
N ALA A 43 -41.29 -7.90 20.88
CA ALA A 43 -40.22 -8.58 21.63
C ALA A 43 -39.50 -7.70 22.67
N ILE A 44 -39.48 -6.38 22.47
CA ILE A 44 -38.93 -5.42 23.42
C ILE A 44 -39.81 -5.29 24.67
N GLY A 45 -41.11 -5.62 24.57
CA GLY A 45 -42.09 -5.37 25.61
C GLY A 45 -42.50 -3.90 25.65
N GLY A 46 -42.96 -3.43 26.80
CA GLY A 46 -43.46 -2.07 26.96
C GLY A 46 -44.50 -1.95 28.06
N MET A 47 -45.18 -0.80 28.08
CA MET A 47 -46.30 -0.51 28.98
C MET A 47 -47.56 -0.36 28.14
N GLU A 48 -48.62 -1.07 28.49
CA GLU A 48 -49.93 -0.97 27.86
C GLU A 48 -50.99 -0.59 28.91
N PRO A 49 -51.73 0.52 28.74
CA PRO A 49 -52.81 0.88 29.64
C PRO A 49 -54.07 0.03 29.38
N VAL A 50 -54.70 -0.45 30.45
CA VAL A 50 -55.97 -1.18 30.44
C VAL A 50 -56.92 -0.53 31.43
N LYS A 51 -58.09 -0.09 30.96
CA LYS A 51 -59.09 0.51 31.84
C LYS A 51 -59.88 -0.59 32.56
N VAL A 52 -59.85 -0.54 33.89
CA VAL A 52 -60.59 -1.43 34.77
C VAL A 52 -61.72 -0.63 35.42
N ALA A 53 -62.92 -1.18 35.44
CA ALA A 53 -64.06 -0.60 36.16
C ALA A 53 -64.71 -1.68 37.04
N SER A 54 -64.85 -1.40 38.33
CA SER A 54 -65.48 -2.33 39.27
C SER A 54 -66.30 -1.63 40.35
N GLY A 55 -67.48 -2.18 40.64
CA GLY A 55 -68.29 -1.80 41.81
C GLY A 55 -67.80 -2.40 43.14
N THR A 56 -66.77 -3.27 43.15
CA THR A 56 -66.19 -3.87 44.36
C THR A 56 -64.66 -3.77 44.37
N LYS A 57 -64.02 -4.19 45.47
CA LYS A 57 -62.55 -4.35 45.51
C LYS A 57 -62.12 -5.44 44.56
N TRP A 58 -61.00 -5.23 43.88
CA TRP A 58 -60.41 -6.23 42.99
C TRP A 58 -58.90 -6.33 43.17
N VAL A 59 -58.35 -7.49 42.82
CA VAL A 59 -56.90 -7.76 42.80
C VAL A 59 -56.52 -8.40 41.47
N ALA A 60 -55.46 -7.91 40.84
CA ALA A 60 -54.85 -8.50 39.65
C ALA A 60 -53.80 -9.54 40.05
N LYS A 61 -53.89 -10.75 39.47
CA LYS A 61 -52.89 -11.82 39.61
C LYS A 61 -52.27 -12.11 38.26
N VAL A 62 -50.96 -12.24 38.21
CA VAL A 62 -50.21 -12.55 36.99
C VAL A 62 -49.61 -13.95 37.11
N ASP A 63 -49.77 -14.77 36.07
CA ASP A 63 -49.27 -16.14 36.05
C ASP A 63 -47.78 -16.26 35.63
N LYS A 64 -47.23 -15.22 34.99
CA LYS A 64 -45.83 -15.16 34.54
C LYS A 64 -45.05 -14.01 35.18
N PRO A 65 -43.76 -14.21 35.52
CA PRO A 65 -42.95 -13.20 36.21
C PRO A 65 -42.50 -12.02 35.32
N TRP A 66 -42.65 -12.13 33.99
CA TRP A 66 -42.26 -11.09 33.02
C TRP A 66 -43.38 -10.09 32.69
N VAL A 67 -44.53 -10.19 33.37
CA VAL A 67 -45.64 -9.23 33.30
C VAL A 67 -45.90 -8.68 34.71
N LYS A 68 -46.17 -7.38 34.80
CA LYS A 68 -46.56 -6.68 36.03
C LYS A 68 -47.77 -5.81 35.77
N VAL A 69 -48.59 -5.59 36.80
CA VAL A 69 -49.80 -4.75 36.74
C VAL A 69 -49.71 -3.65 37.78
N MET A 70 -49.93 -2.40 37.38
CA MET A 70 -49.84 -1.24 38.26
C MET A 70 -51.07 -0.31 38.08
N PRO A 71 -51.93 -0.12 39.10
CA PRO A 71 -51.92 -0.78 40.41
C PRO A 71 -52.40 -2.24 40.33
N ALA A 72 -51.85 -3.12 41.18
CA ALA A 72 -52.23 -4.54 41.23
C ALA A 72 -53.52 -4.81 42.01
N ASN A 73 -54.14 -3.79 42.59
CA ASN A 73 -55.44 -3.85 43.27
C ASN A 73 -56.09 -2.45 43.26
N GLY A 74 -57.41 -2.41 43.44
CA GLY A 74 -58.14 -1.15 43.44
C GLY A 74 -59.63 -1.31 43.73
N VAL A 75 -60.34 -0.17 43.67
CA VAL A 75 -61.80 -0.02 43.77
C VAL A 75 -62.21 1.05 42.76
N GLY A 76 -63.39 0.92 42.15
CA GLY A 76 -63.88 1.91 41.19
C GLY A 76 -63.23 1.78 39.82
N SER A 77 -63.27 2.85 39.02
CA SER A 77 -62.63 2.88 37.70
C SER A 77 -61.21 3.45 37.77
N THR A 78 -60.24 2.73 37.18
CA THR A 78 -58.84 3.17 37.12
C THR A 78 -58.15 2.59 35.88
N ASN A 79 -57.07 3.24 35.44
CA ASN A 79 -56.20 2.71 34.38
C ASN A 79 -55.08 1.89 35.02
N CYS A 80 -55.02 0.60 34.68
CA CYS A 80 -53.93 -0.28 35.05
C CYS A 80 -52.87 -0.29 33.95
N GLU A 81 -51.62 -0.03 34.29
CA GLU A 81 -50.48 -0.23 33.39
C GLU A 81 -50.03 -1.69 33.44
N ILE A 82 -50.11 -2.37 32.30
CA ILE A 82 -49.53 -3.69 32.08
C ILE A 82 -48.10 -3.50 31.60
N VAL A 83 -47.12 -3.79 32.45
CA VAL A 83 -45.69 -3.69 32.13
C VAL A 83 -45.16 -5.05 31.73
N VAL A 84 -44.63 -5.16 30.52
CA VAL A 84 -44.11 -6.40 29.94
C VAL A 84 -42.61 -6.27 29.69
N ASP A 85 -41.83 -7.15 30.29
CA ASP A 85 -40.37 -7.20 30.11
C ASP A 85 -39.99 -7.67 28.70
N SER A 86 -38.81 -7.29 28.19
CA SER A 86 -38.31 -7.81 26.92
C SER A 86 -38.10 -9.32 26.94
N THR A 87 -38.49 -10.02 25.87
CA THR A 87 -38.28 -11.46 25.72
C THR A 87 -36.81 -11.83 25.56
N LEU A 88 -36.51 -13.10 25.78
CA LEU A 88 -35.22 -13.75 25.51
C LEU A 88 -35.34 -14.87 24.47
N SER A 89 -36.54 -15.10 23.93
CA SER A 89 -36.85 -16.19 22.99
C SER A 89 -37.18 -15.66 21.59
N ASN A 90 -37.06 -16.53 20.59
CA ASN A 90 -37.55 -16.32 19.23
C ASN A 90 -39.06 -16.62 19.12
N ASP A 91 -39.61 -17.34 20.09
CA ASP A 91 -41.01 -17.76 20.07
C ASP A 91 -41.94 -16.75 20.76
N VAL A 92 -43.19 -16.74 20.32
CA VAL A 92 -44.27 -16.03 21.02
C VAL A 92 -44.46 -16.64 22.41
N ARG A 93 -44.57 -15.78 23.42
CA ARG A 93 -44.88 -16.21 24.79
C ARG A 93 -46.19 -15.58 25.27
N HIS A 94 -46.89 -16.33 26.11
CA HIS A 94 -48.22 -15.96 26.60
C HIS A 94 -48.24 -15.84 28.12
N ALA A 95 -48.98 -14.86 28.61
CA ALA A 95 -49.32 -14.70 30.02
C ALA A 95 -50.81 -14.36 30.15
N VAL A 96 -51.36 -14.60 31.34
CA VAL A 96 -52.74 -14.27 31.69
C VAL A 96 -52.72 -13.42 32.95
N VAL A 97 -53.27 -12.22 32.84
CA VAL A 97 -53.59 -11.39 34.00
C VAL A 97 -55.03 -11.71 34.40
N THR A 98 -55.22 -12.26 35.59
CA THR A 98 -56.54 -12.56 36.14
C THR A 98 -56.93 -11.47 37.13
N PHE A 99 -57.97 -10.72 36.81
CA PHE A 99 -58.60 -9.79 37.74
C PHE A 99 -59.67 -10.50 38.56
N VAL A 100 -59.57 -10.40 39.89
CA VAL A 100 -60.44 -11.06 40.86
C VAL A 100 -61.21 -10.00 41.65
N PRO A 101 -62.42 -9.62 41.21
CA PRO A 101 -63.34 -8.78 41.97
C PRO A 101 -64.02 -9.55 43.12
N GLU A 102 -64.26 -8.88 44.25
CA GLU A 102 -65.00 -9.46 45.38
C GLU A 102 -66.46 -9.75 44.99
N GLY A 103 -66.92 -10.98 45.25
CA GLY A 103 -68.31 -11.40 45.04
C GLY A 103 -68.75 -11.55 43.58
N GLN A 104 -67.81 -11.49 42.63
CA GLN A 104 -68.08 -11.48 41.19
C GLN A 104 -67.18 -12.47 40.42
N PRO A 105 -67.57 -12.88 39.19
CA PRO A 105 -66.73 -13.75 38.37
C PRO A 105 -65.41 -13.07 37.99
N LYS A 106 -64.32 -13.84 37.98
CA LYS A 106 -63.01 -13.39 37.51
C LYS A 106 -63.04 -13.05 36.02
N GLN A 107 -62.22 -12.08 35.61
CA GLN A 107 -61.96 -11.78 34.21
C GLN A 107 -60.48 -11.96 33.89
N GLU A 108 -60.21 -12.42 32.67
CA GLU A 108 -58.86 -12.73 32.22
C GLU A 108 -58.50 -11.83 31.05
N LEU A 109 -57.32 -11.22 31.15
CA LEU A 109 -56.66 -10.46 30.09
C LEU A 109 -55.51 -11.32 29.57
N LYS A 110 -55.55 -11.65 28.28
CA LYS A 110 -54.49 -12.41 27.61
C LYS A 110 -53.40 -11.49 27.12
N ILE A 111 -52.16 -11.77 27.49
CA ILE A 111 -50.98 -11.03 27.05
C ILE A 111 -50.19 -11.92 26.11
N HIS A 112 -49.98 -11.41 24.90
CA HIS A 112 -49.19 -12.04 23.85
C HIS A 112 -47.95 -11.18 23.61
N GLN A 113 -46.77 -11.77 23.73
CA GLN A 113 -45.53 -11.09 23.37
C GLN A 113 -44.81 -11.85 22.28
N THR A 114 -44.51 -11.19 21.16
CA THR A 114 -43.73 -11.81 20.09
C THR A 114 -42.29 -12.08 20.52
N GLY A 115 -41.64 -13.09 19.95
CA GLY A 115 -40.21 -13.32 20.10
C GLY A 115 -39.36 -12.38 19.25
N TYR A 116 -38.04 -12.38 19.47
CA TYR A 116 -37.11 -11.72 18.54
C TYR A 116 -36.94 -12.61 17.29
N GLY A 117 -37.33 -12.11 16.13
CA GLY A 117 -37.01 -12.74 14.84
C GLY A 117 -35.51 -12.81 14.62
N LYS A 118 -35.05 -13.81 13.87
CA LYS A 118 -33.63 -13.93 13.48
C LYS A 118 -33.30 -12.78 12.52
N MET A 119 -32.29 -12.00 12.87
CA MET A 119 -31.98 -10.77 12.15
C MET A 119 -30.49 -10.49 12.07
N ILE A 120 -30.12 -9.87 10.95
CA ILE A 120 -28.91 -9.07 10.81
C ILE A 120 -29.39 -7.69 10.32
N GLY A 121 -28.96 -6.63 10.99
CA GLY A 121 -29.32 -5.26 10.66
C GLY A 121 -28.06 -4.41 10.55
N LEU A 122 -28.02 -3.51 9.58
CA LEU A 122 -26.93 -2.54 9.42
C LEU A 122 -27.43 -1.16 9.84
N ASP A 123 -26.58 -0.35 10.47
CA ASP A 123 -26.88 1.07 10.73
C ASP A 123 -27.02 1.88 9.43
N LYS A 124 -26.33 1.46 8.36
CA LYS A 124 -26.48 1.99 7.00
C LYS A 124 -26.29 0.88 5.97
N TYR A 125 -27.07 0.94 4.89
CA TYR A 125 -27.05 -0.03 3.78
C TYR A 125 -26.32 0.49 2.54
N GLU A 126 -25.96 1.77 2.54
CA GLU A 126 -25.21 2.40 1.46
C GLU A 126 -24.08 3.25 2.03
N VAL A 127 -22.90 3.16 1.42
CA VAL A 127 -21.72 3.97 1.75
C VAL A 127 -21.12 4.50 0.47
N GLU A 128 -20.87 5.81 0.43
CA GLU A 128 -20.11 6.47 -0.63
C GLU A 128 -18.68 6.71 -0.12
N VAL A 129 -17.69 6.40 -0.96
CA VAL A 129 -16.28 6.67 -0.70
C VAL A 129 -15.65 7.42 -1.88
N ALA A 130 -14.71 8.30 -1.57
CA ALA A 130 -13.96 9.01 -2.59
C ALA A 130 -13.17 8.05 -3.50
N ASN A 131 -12.86 8.49 -4.70
CA ASN A 131 -12.01 7.73 -5.62
C ASN A 131 -10.59 7.53 -5.05
N MET A 132 -10.10 8.48 -4.24
CA MET A 132 -8.78 8.44 -3.61
C MET A 132 -8.75 9.02 -2.19
N ALA A 133 -7.93 8.42 -1.33
CA ALA A 133 -7.55 8.95 -0.02
C ALA A 133 -6.23 8.30 0.44
N ASN A 134 -5.52 8.93 1.39
CA ASN A 134 -4.34 8.32 2.00
C ASN A 134 -4.68 6.97 2.64
N GLU A 135 -3.73 6.02 2.62
CA GLU A 135 -3.90 4.66 3.13
C GLU A 135 -4.56 4.60 4.52
N ASP A 136 -4.13 5.46 5.45
CA ASP A 136 -4.64 5.56 6.82
C ASP A 136 -6.08 6.06 6.92
N LYS A 137 -6.65 6.57 5.82
CA LYS A 137 -8.04 7.06 5.72
C LYS A 137 -8.92 6.19 4.82
N ARG A 138 -8.36 5.15 4.17
CA ARG A 138 -9.11 4.27 3.28
C ARG A 138 -9.88 3.19 4.03
N TYR A 139 -10.77 3.60 4.92
CA TYR A 139 -11.68 2.70 5.62
C TYR A 139 -12.99 3.40 6.01
N PHE A 140 -14.01 2.60 6.30
CA PHE A 140 -15.22 3.05 6.98
C PHE A 140 -15.70 1.97 7.96
N ASP A 141 -16.49 2.40 8.94
CA ASP A 141 -17.07 1.51 9.94
C ASP A 141 -18.60 1.39 9.72
N ILE A 142 -19.12 0.18 9.95
CA ILE A 142 -20.54 -0.22 9.91
C ILE A 142 -20.89 -0.82 11.27
N SER A 143 -22.03 -0.42 11.84
CA SER A 143 -22.58 -1.09 13.02
C SER A 143 -23.52 -2.19 12.57
N VAL A 144 -23.27 -3.42 13.01
CA VAL A 144 -24.08 -4.61 12.69
C VAL A 144 -24.80 -5.05 13.95
N THR A 145 -26.13 -5.04 13.91
CA THR A 145 -27.01 -5.53 14.98
C THR A 145 -27.54 -6.91 14.59
N THR A 146 -27.23 -7.94 15.36
CA THR A 146 -27.58 -9.33 15.03
C THR A 146 -27.91 -10.16 16.26
N ASN A 147 -28.80 -11.14 16.13
CA ASN A 147 -28.99 -12.23 17.11
C ASN A 147 -28.62 -13.61 16.54
N VAL A 148 -28.02 -13.66 15.36
CA VAL A 148 -27.49 -14.87 14.72
C VAL A 148 -26.00 -14.71 14.43
N LYS A 149 -25.29 -15.84 14.33
CA LYS A 149 -23.92 -15.82 13.80
C LYS A 149 -23.99 -15.53 12.30
N PHE A 150 -23.09 -14.68 11.82
CA PHE A 150 -23.05 -14.33 10.40
C PHE A 150 -21.63 -14.31 9.85
N LYS A 151 -21.55 -14.41 8.52
CA LYS A 151 -20.35 -14.25 7.72
C LYS A 151 -20.56 -13.14 6.69
N VAL A 152 -19.47 -12.51 6.30
CA VAL A 152 -19.41 -11.46 5.30
C VAL A 152 -18.87 -12.03 4.00
N ASP A 153 -19.69 -11.97 2.96
CA ASP A 153 -19.40 -12.53 1.66
C ASP A 153 -19.17 -11.43 0.60
N TYR A 154 -18.05 -11.55 -0.08
CA TYR A 154 -17.61 -10.74 -1.23
C TYR A 154 -16.51 -11.52 -1.98
N PRO A 155 -16.31 -11.28 -3.30
CA PRO A 155 -15.30 -11.98 -4.09
C PRO A 155 -13.91 -11.93 -3.44
N LEU A 156 -13.14 -13.02 -3.43
CA LEU A 156 -11.79 -12.99 -2.86
C LEU A 156 -10.78 -12.31 -3.78
N ILE A 157 -10.95 -12.50 -5.09
CA ILE A 157 -10.06 -11.98 -6.12
C ILE A 157 -10.69 -10.71 -6.71
N GLY A 158 -9.92 -9.62 -6.77
CA GLY A 158 -10.34 -8.36 -7.39
C GLY A 158 -11.29 -7.51 -6.56
N SER A 159 -11.60 -7.88 -5.32
CA SER A 159 -12.40 -7.04 -4.43
C SER A 159 -11.60 -5.86 -3.92
N TRP A 160 -12.14 -4.66 -4.18
CA TRP A 160 -11.60 -3.39 -3.73
C TRP A 160 -12.20 -2.91 -2.41
N VAL A 161 -13.17 -3.63 -1.83
CA VAL A 161 -13.64 -3.42 -0.45
C VAL A 161 -13.46 -4.70 0.33
N THR A 162 -12.77 -4.64 1.47
CA THR A 162 -12.38 -5.82 2.23
C THR A 162 -12.50 -5.61 3.74
N THR A 163 -12.67 -6.69 4.49
CA THR A 163 -12.57 -6.70 5.95
C THR A 163 -11.66 -7.83 6.41
N THR A 164 -10.97 -7.64 7.52
CA THR A 164 -10.13 -8.70 8.14
C THR A 164 -10.96 -9.69 8.95
N LYS A 165 -12.21 -9.36 9.28
CA LYS A 165 -13.11 -10.21 10.07
C LYS A 165 -14.32 -10.63 9.23
N ARG A 166 -14.11 -11.59 8.31
CA ARG A 166 -15.20 -12.15 7.50
C ARG A 166 -16.20 -12.95 8.34
N GLU A 167 -15.74 -13.57 9.42
CA GLU A 167 -16.60 -14.19 10.44
C GLU A 167 -16.26 -13.53 11.77
N PRO A 168 -17.00 -12.49 12.19
CA PRO A 168 -16.70 -11.79 13.43
C PRO A 168 -17.05 -12.66 14.65
N ASP A 169 -16.19 -12.63 15.67
CA ASP A 169 -16.46 -13.25 16.95
C ASP A 169 -17.64 -12.55 17.66
N LEU A 170 -18.73 -13.29 17.86
CA LEU A 170 -19.97 -12.81 18.49
C LEU A 170 -20.28 -13.61 19.75
N SER A 171 -20.44 -12.91 20.88
CA SER A 171 -21.03 -13.49 22.09
C SER A 171 -22.54 -13.27 22.09
N LEU A 172 -23.30 -14.33 21.83
CA LEU A 172 -24.77 -14.36 21.84
C LEU A 172 -25.28 -15.03 23.12
N ASP A 173 -24.79 -14.55 24.27
CA ASP A 173 -25.03 -15.11 25.61
C ASP A 173 -26.36 -14.66 26.27
N TYR A 174 -27.15 -13.83 25.59
CA TYR A 174 -28.39 -13.22 26.11
C TYR A 174 -29.66 -13.74 25.40
N GLY A 175 -29.65 -15.02 25.01
CA GLY A 175 -30.74 -15.63 24.26
C GLY A 175 -30.92 -14.97 22.90
N ALA A 176 -32.17 -14.70 22.52
CA ALA A 176 -32.55 -14.15 21.22
C ALA A 176 -32.30 -12.65 21.03
N ARG A 177 -31.83 -11.95 22.06
CA ARG A 177 -31.67 -10.48 22.02
C ARG A 177 -30.53 -10.07 21.09
N PRO A 178 -30.75 -9.16 20.14
CA PRO A 178 -29.70 -8.72 19.24
C PRO A 178 -28.55 -8.00 19.97
N ARG A 179 -27.33 -8.21 19.47
CA ARG A 179 -26.09 -7.54 19.87
C ARG A 179 -25.60 -6.65 18.74
N THR A 180 -24.99 -5.52 19.09
CA THR A 180 -24.39 -4.61 18.11
C THR A 180 -22.87 -4.67 18.18
N ILE A 181 -22.22 -4.91 17.04
CA ILE A 181 -20.77 -4.84 16.88
C ILE A 181 -20.40 -3.82 15.82
N LYS A 182 -19.17 -3.30 15.89
CA LYS A 182 -18.60 -2.45 14.83
C LYS A 182 -17.71 -3.27 13.92
N MET A 183 -17.96 -3.20 12.62
CA MET A 183 -17.13 -3.81 11.59
C MET A 183 -16.44 -2.75 10.76
N ARG A 184 -15.14 -2.94 10.54
CA ARG A 184 -14.32 -2.07 9.69
C ARG A 184 -14.13 -2.69 8.32
N PHE A 185 -14.35 -1.88 7.29
CA PHE A 185 -14.07 -2.19 5.90
C PHE A 185 -12.99 -1.25 5.37
N LYS A 186 -11.96 -1.81 4.75
CA LYS A 186 -10.94 -1.08 3.98
C LYS A 186 -11.34 -1.02 2.52
N TRP A 187 -10.86 -0.02 1.80
CA TRP A 187 -11.09 0.10 0.37
C TRP A 187 -9.84 0.49 -0.43
N ASP A 188 -9.77 0.05 -1.68
CA ASP A 188 -8.71 0.42 -2.62
C ASP A 188 -9.14 1.58 -3.50
N MET A 189 -8.17 2.37 -3.99
CA MET A 189 -8.46 3.52 -4.84
C MET A 189 -9.08 3.10 -6.18
N ASN A 190 -9.97 3.94 -6.70
CA ASN A 190 -10.46 3.83 -8.07
C ASN A 190 -9.62 4.70 -9.00
N THR A 191 -9.06 4.07 -10.03
CA THR A 191 -8.24 4.73 -11.06
C THR A 191 -8.96 4.85 -12.39
N ASP A 192 -10.16 4.27 -12.48
CA ASP A 192 -10.97 4.26 -13.69
C ASP A 192 -11.86 5.50 -13.73
N PRO A 193 -12.12 6.06 -14.93
CA PRO A 193 -13.00 7.21 -15.10
C PRO A 193 -14.49 6.86 -14.97
N GLN A 194 -14.79 5.72 -14.37
CA GLN A 194 -16.13 5.24 -14.13
C GLN A 194 -16.30 4.96 -12.63
N GLU A 195 -17.48 5.27 -12.11
CA GLU A 195 -17.86 4.84 -10.78
C GLU A 195 -17.89 3.32 -10.71
N ARG A 196 -17.57 2.78 -9.54
CA ARG A 196 -17.66 1.34 -9.29
C ARG A 196 -18.41 1.05 -8.02
N ILE A 197 -19.12 -0.09 -8.03
CA ILE A 197 -20.00 -0.51 -6.96
C ILE A 197 -19.56 -1.88 -6.47
N ALA A 198 -19.50 -2.04 -5.15
CA ALA A 198 -19.33 -3.32 -4.49
C ALA A 198 -20.60 -3.67 -3.70
N ALA A 199 -21.03 -4.92 -3.79
CA ALA A 199 -22.09 -5.47 -2.98
C ALA A 199 -21.47 -6.46 -1.98
N ILE A 200 -21.62 -6.17 -0.68
CA ILE A 200 -21.14 -7.02 0.40
C ILE A 200 -22.33 -7.66 1.08
N LYS A 201 -22.42 -8.99 1.03
CA LYS A 201 -23.52 -9.75 1.62
C LYS A 201 -23.19 -10.16 3.05
N PHE A 202 -24.18 -10.06 3.93
CA PHE A 202 -24.13 -10.56 5.29
C PHE A 202 -25.06 -11.77 5.37
N LEU A 203 -24.47 -12.93 5.55
CA LEU A 203 -25.17 -14.21 5.47
C LEU A 203 -25.13 -14.90 6.84
N PRO A 204 -26.21 -15.53 7.29
CA PRO A 204 -26.16 -16.40 8.46
C PRO A 204 -25.12 -17.51 8.28
N VAL A 205 -24.50 -17.93 9.37
CA VAL A 205 -23.58 -19.09 9.36
C VAL A 205 -24.37 -20.40 9.34
N ASN A 206 -25.47 -20.46 10.09
CA ASN A 206 -26.33 -21.64 10.13
C ASN A 206 -27.47 -21.48 9.12
N GLU A 207 -27.75 -22.53 8.34
CA GLU A 207 -28.82 -22.50 7.33
C GLU A 207 -30.22 -22.40 7.94
N GLU A 208 -30.40 -22.91 9.16
CA GLU A 208 -31.65 -22.81 9.92
C GLU A 208 -31.96 -21.36 10.36
N ASP A 209 -30.98 -20.45 10.27
CA ASP A 209 -31.13 -19.05 10.63
C ASP A 209 -31.74 -18.25 9.47
N GLU A 210 -33.01 -18.51 9.15
CA GLU A 210 -33.74 -17.78 8.10
C GLU A 210 -33.95 -16.31 8.47
N LEU A 211 -33.43 -15.41 7.64
CA LEU A 211 -33.65 -13.97 7.77
C LEU A 211 -34.90 -13.56 6.98
N GLU A 212 -35.65 -12.57 7.50
CA GLU A 212 -36.79 -11.99 6.76
C GLU A 212 -36.38 -11.37 5.42
N LYS A 213 -35.16 -10.83 5.35
CA LYS A 213 -34.60 -10.16 4.16
C LYS A 213 -33.11 -10.43 4.07
N GLU A 214 -32.61 -10.58 2.84
CA GLU A 214 -31.19 -10.58 2.58
C GLU A 214 -30.56 -9.23 2.96
N VAL A 215 -29.38 -9.29 3.58
CA VAL A 215 -28.68 -8.11 4.07
C VAL A 215 -27.48 -7.86 3.18
N THR A 216 -27.56 -6.80 2.39
CA THR A 216 -26.48 -6.38 1.49
C THR A 216 -26.11 -4.94 1.78
N LEU A 217 -24.81 -4.69 1.95
CA LEU A 217 -24.22 -3.36 1.97
C LEU A 217 -23.74 -2.99 0.57
N THR A 218 -24.22 -1.87 0.05
CA THR A 218 -23.75 -1.29 -1.21
C THR A 218 -22.69 -0.24 -0.93
N VAL A 219 -21.51 -0.40 -1.52
CA VAL A 219 -20.43 0.59 -1.45
C VAL A 219 -20.23 1.17 -2.84
N LYS A 220 -20.43 2.48 -2.98
CA LYS A 220 -20.19 3.23 -4.21
C LYS A 220 -18.89 4.00 -4.08
N GLN A 221 -18.03 3.91 -5.09
CA GLN A 221 -16.81 4.69 -5.16
C GLN A 221 -16.83 5.59 -6.37
N GLU A 222 -16.51 6.87 -6.13
CA GLU A 222 -16.44 7.90 -7.17
C GLU A 222 -15.47 7.51 -8.30
N ALA A 223 -15.73 8.04 -9.49
CA ALA A 223 -14.85 7.92 -10.64
C ALA A 223 -13.55 8.72 -10.45
N ALA A 224 -12.45 8.24 -11.04
CA ALA A 224 -11.26 9.06 -11.22
C ALA A 224 -11.46 10.07 -12.37
N PRO A 225 -10.71 11.19 -12.38
CA PRO A 225 -10.63 12.04 -13.56
C PRO A 225 -10.15 11.24 -14.78
N GLU A 226 -10.78 11.46 -15.93
CA GLU A 226 -10.33 10.88 -17.19
C GLU A 226 -8.95 11.42 -17.59
N ILE A 227 -8.04 10.52 -17.93
CA ILE A 227 -6.70 10.83 -18.42
C ILE A 227 -6.71 10.64 -19.93
N THR A 228 -6.87 11.74 -20.66
CA THR A 228 -6.89 11.80 -22.13
C THR A 228 -5.48 11.73 -22.72
N ASP A 229 -5.32 11.30 -23.99
CA ASP A 229 -4.01 11.31 -24.67
C ASP A 229 -3.64 12.71 -25.18
N ASP A 230 -3.51 13.66 -24.26
CA ASP A 230 -3.13 15.04 -24.54
C ASP A 230 -2.42 15.67 -23.33
N ARG A 231 -2.09 16.96 -23.45
CA ARG A 231 -1.44 17.72 -22.37
C ARG A 231 -2.28 17.76 -21.09
N ARG A 232 -3.61 17.80 -21.22
CA ARG A 232 -4.52 17.82 -20.07
C ARG A 232 -4.44 16.48 -19.32
N GLY A 233 -4.50 15.36 -20.02
CA GLY A 233 -4.35 14.05 -19.41
C GLY A 233 -2.98 13.87 -18.74
N ASP A 234 -1.89 14.31 -19.38
CA ASP A 234 -0.55 14.29 -18.77
C ASP A 234 -0.55 15.05 -17.42
N SER A 235 -1.14 16.25 -17.37
CA SER A 235 -1.24 17.05 -16.14
C SER A 235 -2.04 16.35 -15.03
N ILE A 236 -3.16 15.72 -15.39
CA ILE A 236 -4.00 14.96 -14.46
C ILE A 236 -3.23 13.75 -13.94
N ALA A 237 -2.53 13.03 -14.82
CA ALA A 237 -1.76 11.85 -14.46
C ALA A 237 -0.69 12.16 -13.40
N ILE A 238 0.10 13.23 -13.59
CA ILE A 238 1.14 13.59 -12.62
C ILE A 238 0.56 14.10 -11.31
N VAL A 239 -0.57 14.82 -11.31
CA VAL A 239 -1.24 15.28 -10.07
C VAL A 239 -1.76 14.09 -9.27
N ILE A 240 -2.39 13.11 -9.93
CA ILE A 240 -2.86 11.89 -9.28
C ILE A 240 -1.68 11.08 -8.74
N ALA A 241 -0.62 10.92 -9.53
CA ALA A 241 0.57 10.20 -9.12
C ALA A 241 1.25 10.86 -7.91
N SER A 242 1.39 12.19 -7.91
CA SER A 242 1.96 12.95 -6.80
C SER A 242 1.17 12.76 -5.49
N LYS A 243 -0.17 12.81 -5.56
CA LYS A 243 -1.04 12.56 -4.39
C LYS A 243 -0.89 11.15 -3.85
N LYS A 244 -0.88 10.13 -4.72
CA LYS A 244 -0.71 8.72 -4.33
C LYS A 244 0.66 8.43 -3.73
N LEU A 245 1.71 9.03 -4.29
CA LEU A 245 3.05 8.96 -3.74
C LEU A 245 3.22 9.81 -2.46
N ARG A 246 2.20 10.59 -2.09
CA ARG A 246 2.19 11.51 -0.94
C ARG A 246 3.41 12.43 -0.99
N SER A 247 3.69 12.97 -2.18
CA SER A 247 4.75 13.94 -2.35
C SER A 247 4.46 15.19 -1.54
N MET A 248 5.48 15.70 -0.86
CA MET A 248 5.45 16.97 -0.15
C MET A 248 5.66 18.16 -1.09
N ILE A 249 5.95 17.91 -2.38
CA ILE A 249 5.99 18.94 -3.41
C ILE A 249 4.57 19.17 -3.94
N SER A 250 4.16 20.43 -3.97
CA SER A 250 2.92 20.86 -4.59
C SER A 250 3.20 21.62 -5.89
N TRP A 251 2.23 21.58 -6.79
CA TRP A 251 2.20 22.40 -8.00
C TRP A 251 0.98 23.32 -7.94
N ASP A 252 1.12 24.53 -8.49
CA ASP A 252 -0.01 25.39 -8.76
C ASP A 252 -0.66 24.95 -10.08
N ALA A 253 -1.80 24.27 -9.98
CA ALA A 253 -2.51 23.77 -11.13
C ALA A 253 -3.13 24.88 -12.03
N SER A 254 -3.11 26.14 -11.59
CA SER A 254 -3.51 27.28 -12.41
C SER A 254 -2.41 27.76 -13.37
N GLU A 255 -1.16 27.40 -13.11
CA GLU A 255 0.00 27.74 -13.93
C GLU A 255 0.22 26.74 -15.07
N ARG A 256 0.97 27.16 -16.08
CA ARG A 256 1.38 26.25 -17.17
C ARG A 256 2.36 25.18 -16.66
N LEU A 257 2.30 23.98 -17.25
CA LEU A 257 3.13 22.83 -16.87
C LEU A 257 4.65 23.12 -16.83
N ASP A 258 5.14 24.03 -17.67
CA ASP A 258 6.56 24.41 -17.71
C ASP A 258 7.01 25.26 -16.51
N TYR A 259 6.08 25.76 -15.69
CA TYR A 259 6.37 26.40 -14.40
C TYR A 259 6.30 25.42 -13.22
N TRP A 260 5.90 24.17 -13.44
CA TRP A 260 5.78 23.19 -12.37
C TRP A 260 7.16 22.66 -12.01
N LEU A 261 7.51 22.77 -10.73
CA LEU A 261 8.82 22.33 -10.24
C LEU A 261 9.07 20.85 -10.60
N GLY A 262 10.21 20.58 -11.26
CA GLY A 262 10.58 19.23 -11.67
C GLY A 262 9.84 18.71 -12.91
N VAL A 263 9.10 19.56 -13.63
CA VAL A 263 8.44 19.21 -14.89
C VAL A 263 9.11 19.94 -16.05
N THR A 264 9.30 19.25 -17.17
CA THR A 264 9.64 19.86 -18.46
C THR A 264 8.70 19.33 -19.52
N VAL A 265 8.45 20.15 -20.54
CA VAL A 265 7.59 19.79 -21.68
C VAL A 265 8.41 19.75 -22.96
N TRP A 266 7.89 19.06 -23.97
CA TRP A 266 8.44 19.10 -25.32
C TRP A 266 8.23 20.47 -25.96
N GLU A 267 9.29 21.06 -26.50
CA GLU A 267 9.26 22.34 -27.19
C GLU A 267 9.38 22.18 -28.70
N ARG A 268 8.92 23.17 -29.49
CA ARG A 268 9.04 23.15 -30.96
C ARG A 268 10.49 23.16 -31.46
N THR A 269 11.40 23.64 -30.62
CA THR A 269 12.84 23.73 -30.84
C THR A 269 13.56 22.40 -30.57
N ASP A 270 12.88 21.42 -29.96
CA ASP A 270 13.48 20.13 -29.65
C ASP A 270 13.80 19.34 -30.93
N LYS A 271 15.00 18.75 -30.97
CA LYS A 271 15.45 17.96 -32.11
C LYS A 271 14.57 16.72 -32.30
N GLY A 272 13.91 16.62 -33.45
CA GLY A 272 13.10 15.46 -33.83
C GLY A 272 11.71 15.43 -33.19
N VAL A 273 11.25 16.53 -32.60
CA VAL A 273 9.91 16.65 -32.02
C VAL A 273 8.82 16.63 -33.10
N THR A 274 7.70 15.97 -32.83
CA THR A 274 6.50 16.00 -33.69
C THR A 274 5.46 16.98 -33.15
N PRO A 275 4.52 17.49 -33.99
CA PRO A 275 3.48 18.41 -33.54
C PRO A 275 2.64 17.88 -32.36
N GLU A 276 2.41 16.58 -32.27
CA GLU A 276 1.62 15.92 -31.22
C GLU A 276 2.35 15.88 -29.87
N GLN A 277 3.68 15.98 -29.89
CA GLN A 277 4.51 16.02 -28.68
C GLN A 277 4.54 17.39 -28.05
N VAL A 278 4.42 18.48 -28.84
CA VAL A 278 4.62 19.84 -28.34
C VAL A 278 3.69 20.15 -27.17
N GLY A 279 4.29 20.54 -26.04
CA GLY A 279 3.58 20.83 -24.79
C GLY A 279 3.19 19.60 -23.95
N ARG A 280 3.47 18.38 -24.40
CA ARG A 280 3.36 17.14 -23.61
C ARG A 280 4.51 17.04 -22.62
N ILE A 281 4.33 16.30 -21.53
CA ILE A 281 5.37 16.14 -20.52
C ILE A 281 6.54 15.32 -21.08
N ARG A 282 7.74 15.88 -20.99
CA ARG A 282 9.00 15.26 -21.42
C ARG A 282 9.80 14.71 -20.24
N SER A 283 9.80 15.42 -19.11
CA SER A 283 10.38 14.93 -17.86
C SER A 283 9.50 15.32 -16.67
N VAL A 284 9.42 14.43 -15.68
CA VAL A 284 8.79 14.69 -14.39
C VAL A 284 9.62 14.11 -13.25
N GLU A 285 9.64 14.83 -12.13
CA GLU A 285 10.27 14.41 -10.87
C GLU A 285 9.24 14.35 -9.74
N PHE A 286 9.15 13.19 -9.08
CA PHE A 286 8.41 13.01 -7.84
C PHE A 286 9.42 12.93 -6.69
N LYS A 287 9.38 13.89 -5.76
CA LYS A 287 10.36 13.96 -4.66
C LYS A 287 9.69 14.14 -3.31
N MET A 288 10.43 13.87 -2.24
CA MET A 288 9.98 14.04 -0.85
C MET A 288 8.68 13.27 -0.59
N LEU A 289 8.78 11.95 -0.67
CA LEU A 289 7.65 11.03 -0.66
C LEU A 289 7.41 10.47 0.75
N ASN A 290 6.17 10.08 1.03
CA ASN A 290 5.81 9.37 2.25
C ASN A 290 4.77 8.29 1.93
N THR A 291 5.19 7.33 1.11
CA THR A 291 4.33 6.25 0.61
C THR A 291 4.81 4.87 1.07
N LYS A 292 3.85 3.97 1.20
CA LYS A 292 4.06 2.52 1.40
C LYS A 292 3.53 1.71 0.22
N GLU A 293 3.07 2.39 -0.83
CA GLU A 293 2.45 1.79 -2.02
C GLU A 293 3.46 1.73 -3.17
N GLU A 294 3.17 0.89 -4.17
CA GLU A 294 3.93 0.85 -5.42
C GLU A 294 3.76 2.15 -6.23
N LEU A 295 4.49 2.27 -7.36
CA LEU A 295 4.32 3.44 -8.21
C LEU A 295 2.90 3.48 -8.83
N PRO A 296 2.29 4.67 -8.95
CA PRO A 296 0.97 4.81 -9.55
C PRO A 296 0.94 4.49 -11.05
N VAL A 297 -0.02 3.68 -11.49
CA VAL A 297 -0.22 3.31 -12.90
C VAL A 297 -0.51 4.49 -13.82
N GLU A 298 -0.94 5.63 -13.27
CA GLU A 298 -1.13 6.87 -14.02
C GLU A 298 0.17 7.38 -14.64
N ILE A 299 1.34 7.09 -14.05
CA ILE A 299 2.64 7.45 -14.64
C ILE A 299 2.77 6.85 -16.05
N GLY A 300 2.30 5.61 -16.25
CA GLY A 300 2.34 4.93 -17.53
C GLY A 300 1.47 5.54 -18.62
N LYS A 301 0.62 6.51 -18.29
CA LYS A 301 -0.23 7.23 -19.26
C LYS A 301 0.46 8.45 -19.89
N ILE A 302 1.65 8.83 -19.40
CA ILE A 302 2.42 9.96 -19.92
C ILE A 302 3.21 9.50 -21.15
N LYS A 303 2.53 9.44 -22.30
CA LYS A 303 2.98 8.79 -23.53
C LYS A 303 4.40 9.16 -23.97
N TYR A 304 4.75 10.44 -23.96
CA TYR A 304 6.02 10.95 -24.51
C TYR A 304 7.09 11.23 -23.45
N LEU A 305 7.00 10.60 -22.28
CA LEU A 305 7.96 10.79 -21.20
C LEU A 305 9.35 10.24 -21.55
N GLU A 306 10.39 11.08 -21.54
CA GLU A 306 11.78 10.67 -21.76
C GLU A 306 12.56 10.48 -20.46
N ARG A 307 12.19 11.19 -19.39
CA ARG A 307 12.91 11.13 -18.11
C ARG A 307 11.97 11.14 -16.90
N LEU A 308 12.07 10.09 -16.08
CA LEU A 308 11.36 9.94 -14.83
C LEU A 308 12.34 9.91 -13.65
N VAL A 309 12.08 10.74 -12.64
CA VAL A 309 12.77 10.67 -11.34
C VAL A 309 11.76 10.43 -10.24
N VAL A 310 12.01 9.42 -9.41
CA VAL A 310 11.29 9.18 -8.16
C VAL A 310 12.33 9.15 -7.06
N TYR A 311 12.28 10.10 -6.13
CA TYR A 311 13.34 10.31 -5.16
C TYR A 311 12.87 10.59 -3.73
N GLY A 312 13.48 9.89 -2.78
CA GLY A 312 13.46 10.25 -1.36
C GLY A 312 12.12 9.98 -0.68
N ASN A 313 11.88 8.72 -0.35
CA ASN A 313 10.76 8.26 0.45
C ASN A 313 11.15 8.18 1.94
N THR A 314 10.24 8.51 2.83
CA THR A 314 10.50 8.42 4.27
C THR A 314 10.53 6.98 4.75
N ASN A 315 11.38 6.68 5.73
CA ASN A 315 11.40 5.41 6.45
C ASN A 315 11.57 4.16 5.56
N THR A 316 12.39 4.26 4.50
CA THR A 316 12.62 3.15 3.55
C THR A 316 13.05 1.85 4.24
N MET A 317 13.77 1.93 5.36
CA MET A 317 14.21 0.76 6.13
C MET A 317 13.07 -0.04 6.79
N LEU A 318 11.88 0.57 6.97
CA LEU A 318 10.71 -0.08 7.59
C LEU A 318 9.74 -0.67 6.56
N LEU A 319 10.03 -0.54 5.26
CA LEU A 319 9.21 -1.10 4.20
C LEU A 319 9.41 -2.63 4.12
N PRO A 320 8.37 -3.38 3.69
CA PRO A 320 8.45 -4.83 3.61
C PRO A 320 9.56 -5.27 2.64
N SER A 321 9.99 -6.53 2.75
CA SER A 321 10.71 -7.21 1.66
C SER A 321 9.87 -8.40 1.18
N PRO A 322 9.58 -8.53 -0.13
CA PRO A 322 9.96 -7.61 -1.20
C PRO A 322 9.15 -6.30 -1.19
N TYR A 323 9.80 -5.19 -1.58
CA TYR A 323 9.13 -3.93 -1.95
C TYR A 323 9.54 -3.54 -3.37
N ARG A 324 8.56 -3.22 -4.20
CA ARG A 324 8.67 -3.16 -5.68
C ARG A 324 8.07 -1.88 -6.23
N ILE A 325 8.38 -1.58 -7.49
CA ILE A 325 7.79 -0.41 -8.18
C ILE A 325 6.43 -0.72 -8.81
N GLY A 326 6.09 -2.00 -8.98
CA GLY A 326 4.86 -2.41 -9.65
C GLY A 326 4.93 -2.26 -11.17
N ASN A 327 3.76 -2.22 -11.83
CA ASN A 327 3.65 -2.17 -13.30
C ASN A 327 3.44 -0.75 -13.87
N ALA A 328 3.73 0.29 -13.08
CA ALA A 328 3.45 1.68 -13.44
C ALA A 328 4.10 2.16 -14.74
N LEU A 329 5.20 1.51 -15.17
CA LEU A 329 5.97 1.93 -16.33
C LEU A 329 5.55 1.22 -17.63
N ALA A 330 4.55 0.34 -17.58
CA ALA A 330 4.19 -0.53 -18.72
C ALA A 330 3.87 0.24 -20.03
N GLY A 331 3.32 1.45 -19.94
CA GLY A 331 2.96 2.29 -21.09
C GLY A 331 4.04 3.27 -21.56
N LEU A 332 5.22 3.30 -20.92
CA LEU A 332 6.26 4.28 -21.22
C LEU A 332 7.21 3.81 -22.34
N GLU A 333 6.84 4.09 -23.58
CA GLU A 333 7.60 3.64 -24.76
C GLU A 333 8.78 4.54 -25.12
N HIS A 334 8.82 5.78 -24.60
CA HIS A 334 9.84 6.78 -24.95
C HIS A 334 10.88 7.01 -23.84
N LEU A 335 10.79 6.27 -22.73
CA LEU A 335 11.61 6.51 -21.54
C LEU A 335 13.09 6.18 -21.81
N LYS A 336 13.96 7.18 -21.66
CA LYS A 336 15.42 7.08 -21.88
C LYS A 336 16.22 7.15 -20.58
N SER A 337 15.67 7.81 -19.57
CA SER A 337 16.32 7.99 -18.26
C SER A 337 15.34 7.69 -17.13
N LEU A 338 15.69 6.72 -16.30
CA LEU A 338 14.93 6.35 -15.11
C LEU A 338 15.83 6.44 -13.88
N SER A 339 15.44 7.27 -12.91
CA SER A 339 16.03 7.28 -11.57
C SER A 339 14.95 6.92 -10.56
N ILE A 340 15.10 5.76 -9.92
CA ILE A 340 14.35 5.35 -8.74
C ILE A 340 15.35 5.34 -7.60
N SER A 341 15.41 6.41 -6.82
CA SER A 341 16.46 6.59 -5.81
C SER A 341 15.86 6.86 -4.43
N ALA A 342 16.37 6.20 -3.40
CA ALA A 342 15.82 6.33 -2.04
C ALA A 342 14.30 6.08 -1.95
N LEU A 343 13.74 5.20 -2.79
CA LEU A 343 12.34 4.79 -2.71
C LEU A 343 12.17 3.64 -1.70
N GLY A 344 13.21 2.84 -1.52
CA GLY A 344 13.26 1.70 -0.59
C GLY A 344 12.99 0.34 -1.22
N ILE A 345 12.97 0.26 -2.56
CA ILE A 345 12.76 -1.00 -3.29
C ILE A 345 13.87 -2.01 -2.95
N THR A 346 13.50 -3.28 -2.88
CA THR A 346 14.45 -4.37 -2.59
C THR A 346 14.82 -5.18 -3.83
N THR A 347 14.12 -4.96 -4.94
CA THR A 347 14.30 -5.67 -6.21
C THR A 347 13.55 -4.96 -7.33
N ILE A 348 13.89 -5.27 -8.57
CA ILE A 348 13.23 -4.78 -9.80
C ILE A 348 13.35 -5.83 -10.90
N SER A 349 12.35 -5.94 -11.78
CA SER A 349 12.33 -6.89 -12.88
C SER A 349 12.08 -6.23 -14.24
N LYS A 350 12.41 -6.93 -15.32
CA LYS A 350 12.09 -6.47 -16.69
C LYS A 350 10.58 -6.32 -16.92
N THR A 351 9.76 -7.10 -16.22
CA THR A 351 8.30 -7.06 -16.35
C THR A 351 7.74 -5.76 -15.78
N GLU A 352 8.26 -5.32 -14.64
CA GLU A 352 7.91 -4.02 -14.01
C GLU A 352 8.34 -2.84 -14.89
N LEU A 353 9.49 -2.95 -15.55
CA LEU A 353 10.03 -1.93 -16.47
C LEU A 353 9.40 -1.97 -17.87
N GLY A 354 8.66 -3.02 -18.22
CA GLY A 354 7.98 -3.18 -19.50
C GLY A 354 8.87 -2.92 -20.73
N ARG A 355 8.34 -2.16 -21.70
CA ARG A 355 9.06 -1.80 -22.93
C ARG A 355 10.24 -0.85 -22.67
N SER A 356 10.24 -0.11 -21.57
CA SER A 356 11.30 0.86 -21.26
C SER A 356 12.68 0.20 -21.16
N CYS A 357 12.77 -1.10 -20.82
CA CYS A 357 14.04 -1.84 -20.88
C CYS A 357 14.76 -1.70 -22.23
N LYS A 358 14.02 -1.54 -23.34
CA LYS A 358 14.58 -1.46 -24.69
C LYS A 358 15.06 -0.05 -25.07
N THR A 359 14.64 0.98 -24.34
CA THR A 359 14.91 2.38 -24.68
C THR A 359 15.78 3.10 -23.65
N LEU A 360 15.88 2.56 -22.42
CA LEU A 360 16.66 3.16 -21.35
C LEU A 360 18.15 3.21 -21.71
N THR A 361 18.68 4.43 -21.64
CA THR A 361 20.12 4.74 -21.74
C THR A 361 20.73 4.94 -20.36
N THR A 362 19.91 5.35 -19.39
CA THR A 362 20.32 5.59 -18.00
C THR A 362 19.34 4.94 -17.03
N LEU A 363 19.86 4.12 -16.14
CA LEU A 363 19.12 3.48 -15.05
C LEU A 363 19.87 3.74 -13.74
N ASP A 364 19.25 4.51 -12.86
CA ASP A 364 19.75 4.82 -11.53
C ASP A 364 18.83 4.22 -10.47
N LEU A 365 19.37 3.27 -9.72
CA LEU A 365 18.70 2.56 -8.64
C LEU A 365 19.38 2.86 -7.29
N SER A 366 20.01 4.02 -7.17
CA SER A 366 20.81 4.37 -6.00
C SER A 366 20.01 4.51 -4.71
N SER A 367 20.68 4.36 -3.57
CA SER A 367 20.13 4.63 -2.23
C SER A 367 18.87 3.83 -1.89
N ASN A 368 18.62 2.68 -2.53
CA ASN A 368 17.51 1.79 -2.20
C ASN A 368 17.96 0.66 -1.25
N ASN A 369 17.12 -0.36 -1.12
CA ASN A 369 17.36 -1.52 -0.27
C ASN A 369 17.59 -2.78 -1.12
N ILE A 370 18.11 -2.65 -2.34
CA ILE A 370 18.24 -3.78 -3.27
C ILE A 370 19.10 -4.88 -2.65
N GLU A 371 18.58 -6.11 -2.59
CA GLU A 371 19.24 -7.21 -1.87
C GLU A 371 20.21 -8.00 -2.75
N GLU A 372 19.99 -7.97 -4.07
CA GLU A 372 20.87 -8.61 -5.05
C GLU A 372 20.86 -7.88 -6.39
N ILE A 373 21.92 -8.04 -7.19
CA ILE A 373 21.89 -7.57 -8.58
C ILE A 373 20.74 -8.31 -9.31
N PRO A 374 19.74 -7.59 -9.86
CA PRO A 374 18.65 -8.24 -10.58
C PRO A 374 19.16 -9.02 -11.80
N SER A 375 18.69 -10.26 -11.96
CA SER A 375 19.09 -11.14 -13.07
C SER A 375 18.72 -10.59 -14.44
N ASP A 376 17.71 -9.70 -14.49
CA ASP A 376 17.29 -9.05 -15.72
C ASP A 376 18.24 -7.94 -16.19
N LEU A 377 19.17 -7.43 -15.36
CA LEU A 377 20.16 -6.43 -15.77
C LEU A 377 21.23 -7.05 -16.68
N THR A 378 20.89 -7.19 -17.96
CA THR A 378 21.73 -7.79 -18.99
C THR A 378 21.73 -6.94 -20.26
N PRO A 379 22.79 -7.03 -21.09
CA PRO A 379 22.81 -6.36 -22.40
C PRO A 379 21.64 -6.76 -23.31
N ALA A 380 21.18 -8.01 -23.23
CA ALA A 380 20.07 -8.51 -24.04
C ALA A 380 18.73 -7.86 -23.65
N ASN A 381 18.50 -7.66 -22.35
CA ASN A 381 17.31 -6.97 -21.87
C ASN A 381 17.40 -5.47 -22.10
N PHE A 382 18.58 -4.87 -21.93
CA PHE A 382 18.86 -3.44 -21.98
C PHE A 382 19.85 -3.06 -23.08
N PRO A 383 19.47 -3.18 -24.37
CA PRO A 383 20.40 -2.98 -25.49
C PRO A 383 20.96 -1.57 -25.56
N GLU A 384 20.25 -0.55 -25.06
CA GLU A 384 20.65 0.87 -25.15
C GLU A 384 21.29 1.44 -23.88
N LEU A 385 21.40 0.65 -22.81
CA LEU A 385 21.88 1.14 -21.53
C LEU A 385 23.38 1.43 -21.57
N ILE A 386 23.73 2.65 -21.16
CA ILE A 386 25.11 3.14 -21.08
C ILE A 386 25.47 3.62 -19.67
N ASN A 387 24.49 3.98 -18.83
CA ASN A 387 24.72 4.41 -17.46
C ASN A 387 23.90 3.55 -16.49
N LEU A 388 24.58 2.84 -15.59
CA LEU A 388 23.96 2.05 -14.54
C LEU A 388 24.51 2.43 -13.17
N SER A 389 23.61 2.76 -12.24
CA SER A 389 23.95 3.03 -10.84
C SER A 389 23.19 2.09 -9.91
N LEU A 390 23.95 1.37 -9.08
CA LEU A 390 23.47 0.61 -7.91
C LEU A 390 24.13 1.16 -6.63
N THR A 391 24.55 2.43 -6.62
CA THR A 391 25.24 3.05 -5.49
C THR A 391 24.37 3.09 -4.24
N GLY A 392 24.91 2.77 -3.07
CA GLY A 392 24.21 3.04 -1.81
C GLY A 392 23.05 2.11 -1.49
N ASN A 393 23.02 0.89 -2.02
CA ASN A 393 21.95 -0.06 -1.73
C ASN A 393 22.15 -0.73 -0.36
N ARG A 394 22.00 0.03 0.71
CA ARG A 394 22.07 -0.44 2.11
C ARG A 394 20.74 -0.17 2.80
N ARG A 395 20.11 -1.20 3.38
CA ARG A 395 18.89 -1.01 4.19
C ARG A 395 19.19 -0.25 5.48
N TYR A 396 20.35 -0.51 6.07
CA TYR A 396 20.81 0.15 7.28
C TYR A 396 22.15 0.85 7.01
N GLY A 397 22.14 2.19 7.02
CA GLY A 397 23.37 2.98 6.81
C GLY A 397 24.41 2.82 7.94
N THR A 398 24.03 2.21 9.07
CA THR A 398 24.89 2.00 10.24
C THR A 398 25.67 0.69 10.22
N ILE A 399 25.58 -0.10 9.15
CA ILE A 399 26.34 -1.34 9.03
C ILE A 399 27.82 -0.98 8.88
N THR A 400 28.62 -1.43 9.84
CA THR A 400 30.09 -1.33 9.84
C THR A 400 30.77 -2.69 9.94
N ASP A 401 30.05 -3.76 10.25
CA ASP A 401 30.54 -5.15 10.27
C ASP A 401 29.57 -6.02 9.46
N LEU A 402 30.07 -6.80 8.51
CA LEU A 402 29.22 -7.65 7.68
C LEU A 402 28.61 -8.86 8.43
N HIS A 403 29.09 -9.17 9.63
CA HIS A 403 28.47 -10.19 10.51
C HIS A 403 27.20 -9.70 11.23
N ASP A 404 26.66 -8.53 10.84
CA ASP A 404 25.43 -8.00 11.38
C ASP A 404 24.28 -9.01 11.28
N SER A 405 23.57 -9.23 12.39
CA SER A 405 22.52 -10.24 12.49
C SER A 405 21.16 -9.78 11.97
N ARG A 406 21.03 -8.50 11.57
CA ARG A 406 19.77 -7.98 11.00
C ARG A 406 19.51 -8.61 9.63
N GLU A 407 18.24 -8.89 9.35
CA GLU A 407 17.82 -9.39 8.04
C GLU A 407 17.79 -8.28 6.99
N HIS A 408 17.93 -8.66 5.72
CA HIS A 408 17.79 -7.79 4.55
C HIS A 408 18.73 -6.58 4.56
N LEU A 409 20.03 -6.79 4.81
CA LEU A 409 21.03 -5.73 4.97
C LEU A 409 21.16 -4.78 3.77
N GLY A 410 20.74 -5.22 2.58
CA GLY A 410 20.90 -4.53 1.30
C GLY A 410 21.77 -5.36 0.36
N LEU A 411 22.51 -4.69 -0.53
CA LEU A 411 23.24 -5.30 -1.63
C LEU A 411 24.56 -5.92 -1.12
N ILE A 412 24.46 -7.14 -0.61
CA ILE A 412 25.57 -7.92 -0.06
C ILE A 412 25.89 -9.12 -0.95
N PHE A 413 27.12 -9.18 -1.46
CA PHE A 413 27.62 -10.34 -2.20
C PHE A 413 29.14 -10.31 -2.31
N LYS A 414 29.74 -11.49 -2.49
CA LYS A 414 31.18 -11.62 -2.75
C LYS A 414 31.52 -11.16 -4.16
N ALA A 415 32.59 -10.39 -4.34
CA ALA A 415 32.95 -9.74 -5.61
C ALA A 415 33.26 -10.73 -6.76
N ASP A 416 33.59 -11.99 -6.48
CA ASP A 416 33.78 -13.03 -7.50
C ASP A 416 32.45 -13.60 -8.05
N HIS A 417 31.30 -13.18 -7.52
CA HIS A 417 29.98 -13.64 -7.91
C HIS A 417 29.66 -13.34 -9.39
N TYR A 418 29.04 -14.30 -10.08
CA TYR A 418 28.80 -14.24 -11.53
C TYR A 418 27.96 -13.02 -11.97
N LYS A 419 27.05 -12.54 -11.11
CA LYS A 419 26.23 -11.35 -11.38
C LYS A 419 27.10 -10.10 -11.51
N LEU A 420 28.10 -9.90 -10.64
CA LEU A 420 29.04 -8.78 -10.78
C LEU A 420 29.90 -8.95 -12.03
N LYS A 421 30.44 -10.16 -12.25
CA LYS A 421 31.21 -10.46 -13.46
C LYS A 421 30.44 -10.12 -14.73
N ASN A 422 29.13 -10.37 -14.78
CA ASN A 422 28.29 -10.03 -15.92
C ASN A 422 28.12 -8.51 -16.12
N LEU A 423 27.99 -7.73 -15.05
CA LEU A 423 27.98 -6.26 -15.15
C LEU A 423 29.31 -5.71 -15.65
N LEU A 424 30.43 -6.24 -15.14
CA LEU A 424 31.78 -5.81 -15.53
C LEU A 424 32.12 -6.16 -17.00
N LYS A 425 31.58 -7.25 -17.54
CA LYS A 425 31.72 -7.62 -18.96
C LYS A 425 30.83 -6.79 -19.90
N TRP A 426 30.02 -5.87 -19.39
CA TRP A 426 29.07 -5.11 -20.22
C TRP A 426 29.76 -3.98 -20.98
N GLU A 427 30.26 -4.30 -22.18
CA GLU A 427 31.11 -3.41 -22.96
C GLU A 427 30.46 -2.07 -23.34
N LYS A 428 29.14 -2.00 -23.50
CA LYS A 428 28.43 -0.76 -23.89
C LYS A 428 28.36 0.29 -22.76
N LEU A 429 28.57 -0.11 -21.50
CA LEU A 429 28.49 0.82 -20.38
C LEU A 429 29.59 1.89 -20.45
N LYS A 430 29.17 3.15 -20.32
CA LYS A 430 30.02 4.31 -20.08
C LYS A 430 30.16 4.63 -18.60
N SER A 431 29.15 4.32 -17.79
CA SER A 431 29.18 4.52 -16.35
C SER A 431 28.62 3.31 -15.62
N LEU A 432 29.40 2.75 -14.70
CA LEU A 432 28.96 1.75 -13.74
C LEU A 432 29.36 2.19 -12.32
N THR A 433 28.36 2.48 -11.47
CA THR A 433 28.61 2.90 -10.08
C THR A 433 28.01 1.92 -9.09
N LEU A 434 28.88 1.36 -8.25
CA LEU A 434 28.62 0.32 -7.25
C LEU A 434 29.11 0.75 -5.86
N SER A 435 29.42 2.03 -5.68
CA SER A 435 29.92 2.57 -4.42
C SER A 435 28.93 2.41 -3.27
N TYR A 436 29.45 2.36 -2.05
CA TYR A 436 28.65 2.38 -0.81
C TYR A 436 27.63 1.23 -0.71
N ASN A 437 28.04 0.02 -1.09
CA ASN A 437 27.26 -1.21 -0.92
C ASN A 437 27.92 -2.11 0.14
N LEU A 438 27.53 -3.39 0.19
CA LEU A 438 28.10 -4.41 1.08
C LEU A 438 28.85 -5.48 0.27
N ILE A 439 29.52 -5.06 -0.82
CA ILE A 439 30.28 -5.97 -1.69
C ILE A 439 31.61 -6.29 -1.00
N TYR A 440 31.99 -7.56 -0.93
CA TYR A 440 33.19 -7.97 -0.19
C TYR A 440 34.08 -8.96 -0.93
N GLY A 441 35.29 -9.16 -0.42
CA GLY A 441 36.28 -10.07 -1.01
C GLY A 441 37.04 -9.45 -2.18
N GLN A 442 37.72 -10.29 -2.96
CA GLN A 442 38.61 -9.86 -4.04
C GLN A 442 37.87 -9.61 -5.35
N LEU A 443 38.23 -8.53 -6.05
CA LEU A 443 37.75 -8.28 -7.40
C LEU A 443 38.19 -9.42 -8.36
N PRO A 444 37.31 -9.84 -9.29
CA PRO A 444 37.64 -10.92 -10.20
C PRO A 444 38.75 -10.52 -11.17
N THR A 445 39.70 -11.44 -11.40
CA THR A 445 40.79 -11.25 -12.37
C THR A 445 40.35 -11.54 -13.80
N PHE A 446 39.29 -12.34 -13.98
CA PHE A 446 38.83 -12.88 -15.27
C PHE A 446 39.87 -13.77 -15.99
N VAL A 447 40.80 -14.35 -15.22
CA VAL A 447 41.81 -15.28 -15.70
C VAL A 447 41.60 -16.61 -14.98
N GLY A 448 41.46 -17.70 -15.75
CA GLY A 448 41.31 -19.05 -15.21
C GLY A 448 42.62 -19.61 -14.64
N SER A 449 42.53 -20.75 -13.97
CA SER A 449 43.70 -21.43 -13.36
C SER A 449 44.80 -21.81 -14.35
N ASN A 450 44.48 -21.88 -15.65
CA ASN A 450 45.42 -22.14 -16.74
C ASN A 450 46.11 -20.87 -17.28
N GLY A 451 45.88 -19.70 -16.65
CA GLY A 451 46.43 -18.41 -17.08
C GLY A 451 45.75 -17.81 -18.31
N LYS A 452 44.66 -18.39 -18.80
CA LYS A 452 43.90 -17.88 -19.96
C LYS A 452 42.67 -17.09 -19.53
N PRO A 453 42.18 -16.15 -20.36
CA PRO A 453 40.92 -15.46 -20.10
C PRO A 453 39.76 -16.43 -19.86
N GLU A 454 38.87 -16.09 -18.93
CA GLU A 454 37.63 -16.83 -18.68
C GLU A 454 36.73 -16.86 -19.95
N TYR A 455 35.79 -17.81 -19.98
CA TYR A 455 34.84 -17.92 -21.09
C TYR A 455 34.07 -16.62 -21.32
N GLY A 456 34.01 -16.16 -22.57
CA GLY A 456 33.34 -14.92 -22.96
C GLY A 456 34.11 -13.65 -22.61
N VAL A 457 35.38 -13.76 -22.22
CA VAL A 457 36.27 -12.62 -21.96
C VAL A 457 37.35 -12.58 -23.04
N THR A 458 37.51 -11.43 -23.67
CA THR A 458 38.57 -11.17 -24.65
C THR A 458 39.70 -10.37 -24.02
N THR A 459 40.87 -10.34 -24.65
CA THR A 459 41.97 -9.44 -24.30
C THR A 459 42.10 -8.32 -25.33
N TYR A 460 42.96 -7.33 -25.07
CA TYR A 460 43.22 -6.27 -26.04
C TYR A 460 43.89 -6.83 -27.30
N THR A 461 43.39 -6.39 -28.46
CA THR A 461 43.96 -6.72 -29.77
C THR A 461 44.85 -5.58 -30.28
N ASP A 462 45.62 -5.84 -31.35
CA ASP A 462 46.37 -4.78 -32.05
C ASP A 462 45.44 -3.68 -32.58
N GLU A 463 44.23 -4.04 -33.02
CA GLU A 463 43.23 -3.09 -33.48
C GLU A 463 42.69 -2.21 -32.35
N ASP A 464 42.42 -2.79 -31.18
CA ASP A 464 42.00 -2.03 -29.98
C ASP A 464 43.07 -1.01 -29.58
N ILE A 465 44.35 -1.43 -29.60
CA ILE A 465 45.49 -0.58 -29.28
C ILE A 465 45.56 0.56 -30.29
N GLN A 466 45.52 0.27 -31.60
CA GLN A 466 45.60 1.26 -32.69
C GLN A 466 44.50 2.32 -32.66
N LYS A 467 43.27 1.94 -32.29
CA LYS A 467 42.12 2.84 -32.28
C LYS A 467 42.04 3.75 -31.05
N ASN A 468 42.87 3.52 -30.03
CA ASN A 468 42.82 4.26 -28.77
C ASN A 468 44.15 4.99 -28.53
N ASP A 469 44.12 6.33 -28.52
CA ASP A 469 45.32 7.16 -28.35
C ASP A 469 46.09 6.86 -27.06
N THR A 470 45.39 6.58 -25.97
CA THR A 470 46.01 6.21 -24.68
C THR A 470 46.76 4.89 -24.82
N LEU A 471 46.10 3.84 -25.33
CA LEU A 471 46.73 2.53 -25.53
C LEU A 471 47.89 2.60 -26.53
N MET A 472 47.73 3.36 -27.64
CA MET A 472 48.79 3.55 -28.63
C MET A 472 50.05 4.19 -28.06
N SER A 473 49.91 5.06 -27.06
CA SER A 473 51.04 5.75 -26.43
C SER A 473 51.90 4.85 -25.55
N ALA A 474 51.43 3.65 -25.22
CA ALA A 474 52.14 2.72 -24.36
C ALA A 474 53.44 2.19 -25.01
N SER A 475 54.41 1.80 -24.17
CA SER A 475 55.64 1.14 -24.63
C SER A 475 55.34 -0.23 -25.25
N ASP A 476 56.27 -0.76 -26.06
CA ASP A 476 56.09 -2.09 -26.69
C ASP A 476 55.94 -3.22 -25.66
N GLU A 477 56.59 -3.09 -24.50
CA GLU A 477 56.43 -4.01 -23.37
C GLU A 477 55.00 -3.96 -22.81
N VAL A 478 54.46 -2.77 -22.56
CA VAL A 478 53.09 -2.59 -22.06
C VAL A 478 52.08 -3.06 -23.12
N LYS A 479 52.30 -2.78 -24.41
CA LYS A 479 51.48 -3.29 -25.51
C LYS A 479 51.46 -4.81 -25.57
N LYS A 480 52.60 -5.47 -25.35
CA LYS A 480 52.67 -6.94 -25.26
C LYS A 480 51.88 -7.46 -24.06
N LYS A 481 51.98 -6.78 -22.90
CA LYS A 481 51.21 -7.14 -21.70
C LYS A 481 49.70 -6.91 -21.88
N LEU A 482 49.27 -5.83 -22.54
CA LEU A 482 47.85 -5.57 -22.82
C LEU A 482 47.17 -6.74 -23.57
N LYS A 483 47.89 -7.40 -24.47
CA LYS A 483 47.38 -8.58 -25.21
C LYS A 483 47.09 -9.81 -24.33
N THR A 484 47.57 -9.82 -23.08
CA THR A 484 47.26 -10.86 -22.09
C THR A 484 46.22 -10.43 -21.07
N ILE A 485 45.86 -9.15 -21.03
CA ILE A 485 44.97 -8.58 -20.01
C ILE A 485 43.51 -8.66 -20.48
N PRO A 486 42.60 -9.20 -19.64
CA PRO A 486 41.17 -9.15 -19.88
C PRO A 486 40.66 -7.74 -20.19
N LYS A 487 39.93 -7.60 -21.29
CA LYS A 487 39.29 -6.36 -21.71
C LYS A 487 37.92 -6.24 -21.02
N ILE A 488 37.90 -5.56 -19.88
CA ILE A 488 36.73 -5.40 -19.01
C ILE A 488 36.33 -3.93 -18.97
N LEU A 489 35.02 -3.64 -19.08
CA LEU A 489 34.47 -2.28 -19.18
C LEU A 489 35.19 -1.34 -20.19
N PRO A 490 35.53 -1.78 -21.42
CA PRO A 490 36.41 -1.04 -22.33
C PRO A 490 35.93 0.39 -22.70
N ASN A 491 34.62 0.64 -22.63
CA ASN A 491 34.03 1.95 -22.94
C ASN A 491 33.66 2.77 -21.69
N ALA A 492 33.92 2.25 -20.48
CA ALA A 492 33.61 2.97 -19.27
C ALA A 492 34.49 4.21 -19.12
N GLU A 493 33.83 5.35 -18.95
CA GLU A 493 34.39 6.67 -18.62
C GLU A 493 34.29 6.92 -17.11
N ARG A 494 33.37 6.24 -16.43
CA ARG A 494 33.19 6.27 -14.97
C ARG A 494 33.01 4.86 -14.42
N PHE A 495 33.85 4.50 -13.46
CA PHE A 495 33.69 3.29 -12.67
C PHE A 495 33.92 3.63 -11.20
N SER A 496 33.00 3.24 -10.32
CA SER A 496 33.16 3.44 -8.89
C SER A 496 32.69 2.24 -8.09
N ILE A 497 33.50 1.83 -7.10
CA ILE A 497 33.22 0.70 -6.22
C ILE A 497 33.83 0.92 -4.82
N ASN A 498 34.18 2.16 -4.48
CA ASN A 498 34.60 2.58 -3.15
C ASN A 498 33.50 2.42 -2.08
N LEU A 499 33.90 2.50 -0.81
CA LEU A 499 33.01 2.37 0.35
C LEU A 499 32.28 1.01 0.36
N ASN A 500 32.97 -0.03 -0.09
CA ASN A 500 32.59 -1.43 0.04
C ASN A 500 33.55 -2.12 1.00
N TYR A 501 33.47 -3.44 1.09
CA TYR A 501 34.31 -4.29 1.93
C TYR A 501 35.29 -5.10 1.07
N LEU A 502 35.76 -4.51 -0.03
CA LEU A 502 36.68 -5.20 -0.93
C LEU A 502 38.04 -5.37 -0.27
N THR A 503 38.61 -6.56 -0.44
CA THR A 503 39.92 -6.94 0.08
C THR A 503 40.79 -7.46 -1.05
N GLY A 504 42.10 -7.54 -0.83
CA GLY A 504 43.03 -8.15 -1.76
C GLY A 504 44.44 -7.62 -1.62
N ASP A 505 45.42 -8.48 -1.93
CA ASP A 505 46.81 -8.04 -2.03
C ASP A 505 46.97 -7.10 -3.23
N ASP A 506 46.35 -7.47 -4.37
CA ASP A 506 46.46 -6.74 -5.63
C ASP A 506 45.11 -6.36 -6.25
N LEU A 507 45.01 -5.15 -6.81
CA LEU A 507 44.01 -4.87 -7.85
C LEU A 507 44.25 -5.72 -9.10
N PRO A 508 43.19 -6.14 -9.80
CA PRO A 508 43.34 -6.93 -11.01
C PRO A 508 43.93 -6.09 -12.16
N ASP A 509 44.77 -6.74 -12.98
CA ASP A 509 45.46 -6.11 -14.11
C ASP A 509 44.51 -5.39 -15.08
N TRP A 510 43.28 -5.90 -15.30
CA TRP A 510 42.30 -5.25 -16.18
C TRP A 510 41.91 -3.84 -15.73
N LEU A 511 41.95 -3.58 -14.42
CA LEU A 511 41.64 -2.29 -13.83
C LEU A 511 42.87 -1.38 -13.82
N LEU A 512 44.02 -1.90 -13.38
CA LEU A 512 45.28 -1.15 -13.33
C LEU A 512 45.74 -0.67 -14.71
N TYR A 513 45.58 -1.51 -15.75
CA TYR A 513 45.95 -1.18 -17.12
C TYR A 513 44.80 -0.60 -17.94
N HIS A 514 43.66 -0.28 -17.32
CA HIS A 514 42.54 0.32 -18.04
C HIS A 514 42.95 1.66 -18.67
N PRO A 515 42.68 1.95 -19.96
CA PRO A 515 43.11 3.19 -20.61
C PRO A 515 42.48 4.46 -20.02
N ARG A 516 41.43 4.31 -19.21
CA ARG A 516 40.77 5.40 -18.48
C ARG A 516 40.95 5.33 -16.97
N PHE A 517 41.94 4.58 -16.47
CA PHE A 517 42.16 4.38 -15.04
C PHE A 517 42.27 5.71 -14.27
N ALA A 518 43.02 6.70 -14.78
CA ALA A 518 43.08 8.03 -14.15
C ALA A 518 41.71 8.75 -14.10
N LEU A 519 40.87 8.61 -15.12
CA LEU A 519 39.52 9.21 -15.16
C LEU A 519 38.57 8.59 -14.14
N PHE A 520 38.83 7.35 -13.72
CA PHE A 520 38.05 6.72 -12.66
C PHE A 520 38.30 7.33 -11.28
N ASN A 521 39.27 8.23 -11.13
CA ASN A 521 39.67 8.77 -9.83
C ASN A 521 39.88 7.64 -8.79
N PRO A 522 40.87 6.76 -9.02
CA PRO A 522 40.94 5.48 -8.34
C PRO A 522 41.15 5.65 -6.82
N PHE A 523 41.91 6.67 -6.38
CA PHE A 523 42.12 7.02 -4.97
C PHE A 523 40.81 7.22 -4.21
N THR A 524 39.87 7.97 -4.79
CA THR A 524 38.59 8.25 -4.14
C THR A 524 37.54 7.17 -4.43
N LEU A 525 37.44 6.71 -5.68
CA LEU A 525 36.29 5.95 -6.18
C LEU A 525 36.54 4.44 -6.30
N ILE A 526 37.77 3.97 -6.03
CA ILE A 526 38.13 2.55 -6.05
C ILE A 526 38.85 2.15 -4.75
N TYR A 527 39.97 2.79 -4.39
CA TYR A 527 40.82 2.39 -3.27
C TYR A 527 40.22 2.67 -1.90
N THR A 528 39.48 3.77 -1.76
CA THR A 528 38.82 4.12 -0.50
C THR A 528 37.75 3.06 -0.16
N GLN A 529 38.02 2.14 0.77
CA GLN A 529 37.06 1.13 1.23
C GLN A 529 36.49 1.48 2.61
N ASP A 530 35.44 0.77 3.02
CA ASP A 530 34.81 0.93 4.33
C ASP A 530 35.81 0.53 5.45
N THR A 531 35.70 1.12 6.64
CA THR A 531 36.65 0.90 7.76
C THR A 531 36.30 -0.33 8.60
N GLY A 532 35.26 -1.05 8.20
CA GLY A 532 34.69 -2.20 8.89
C GLY A 532 35.46 -3.51 8.78
N LYS A 533 34.76 -4.62 9.03
CA LYS A 533 35.24 -5.98 8.72
C LYS A 533 34.35 -6.64 7.68
N ASP A 534 34.99 -7.36 6.75
CA ASP A 534 34.27 -8.22 5.81
C ASP A 534 33.76 -9.52 6.47
N MET A 535 33.05 -10.35 5.69
CA MET A 535 32.51 -11.65 6.14
C MET A 535 33.59 -12.67 6.52
N ASP A 536 34.84 -12.45 6.10
CA ASP A 536 35.98 -13.31 6.42
C ASP A 536 36.81 -12.72 7.59
N GLY A 537 36.38 -11.60 8.17
CA GLY A 537 37.05 -10.91 9.28
C GLY A 537 38.22 -10.02 8.87
N ASN A 538 38.45 -9.82 7.57
CA ASN A 538 39.52 -8.99 7.03
C ASN A 538 39.14 -7.50 7.09
N ILE A 539 40.16 -6.64 7.16
CA ILE A 539 39.99 -5.19 7.02
C ILE A 539 39.97 -4.86 5.52
N PRO A 540 38.92 -4.19 5.01
CA PRO A 540 38.84 -3.77 3.62
C PRO A 540 40.00 -2.86 3.19
N GLY A 541 40.42 -3.01 1.94
CA GLY A 541 41.54 -2.28 1.37
C GLY A 541 42.40 -3.13 0.45
N PHE A 542 43.33 -2.47 -0.23
CA PHE A 542 44.27 -3.08 -1.17
C PHE A 542 45.70 -2.82 -0.71
N LYS A 543 46.61 -3.78 -0.89
CA LYS A 543 48.01 -3.61 -0.47
C LYS A 543 48.89 -2.96 -1.55
N ASN A 544 48.47 -2.99 -2.81
CA ASN A 544 49.25 -2.52 -3.97
C ASN A 544 48.79 -1.18 -4.55
N GLU A 545 48.23 -0.30 -3.74
CA GLU A 545 47.81 1.03 -4.19
C GLU A 545 49.02 1.82 -4.74
N PRO A 546 49.01 2.26 -6.02
CA PRO A 546 50.03 3.15 -6.54
C PRO A 546 50.08 4.43 -5.70
N SER A 547 51.26 4.94 -5.39
CA SER A 547 51.39 6.14 -4.54
C SER A 547 50.75 7.40 -5.15
N ASN A 548 50.67 7.47 -6.48
CA ASN A 548 50.00 8.52 -7.25
C ASN A 548 49.80 8.06 -8.72
N LEU A 549 49.25 8.94 -9.55
CA LEU A 549 48.99 8.65 -10.97
C LEU A 549 50.24 8.62 -11.87
N GLU A 550 51.45 8.95 -11.39
CA GLU A 550 52.67 8.85 -12.21
C GLU A 550 52.91 7.43 -12.69
N TRP A 551 52.61 6.42 -11.86
CA TRP A 551 52.65 5.02 -12.27
C TRP A 551 51.83 4.75 -13.54
N PHE A 552 50.65 5.39 -13.67
CA PHE A 552 49.78 5.26 -14.83
C PHE A 552 50.31 6.08 -16.02
N TYR A 553 50.79 7.31 -15.77
CA TYR A 553 51.32 8.18 -16.83
C TYR A 553 52.64 7.68 -17.44
N GLU A 554 53.49 6.98 -16.69
CA GLU A 554 54.68 6.31 -17.23
C GLU A 554 54.31 5.21 -18.24
N ARG A 555 53.18 4.52 -18.00
CA ARG A 555 52.67 3.47 -18.90
C ARG A 555 51.88 4.03 -20.06
N TYR A 556 51.25 5.18 -19.86
CA TYR A 556 50.43 5.86 -20.85
C TYR A 556 50.75 7.37 -20.93
N PRO A 557 51.87 7.75 -21.57
CA PRO A 557 52.35 9.13 -21.57
C PRO A 557 51.34 10.15 -22.13
N LYS A 558 50.54 9.77 -23.13
CA LYS A 558 49.52 10.66 -23.71
C LYS A 558 48.35 10.94 -22.77
N ALA A 559 48.15 10.14 -21.73
CA ALA A 559 47.08 10.38 -20.76
C ALA A 559 47.48 11.40 -19.68
N ARG A 560 48.75 11.82 -19.62
CA ARG A 560 49.22 12.83 -18.68
C ARG A 560 48.54 14.17 -19.00
N PRO A 561 47.91 14.83 -18.00
CA PRO A 561 47.37 16.17 -18.18
C PRO A 561 48.48 17.12 -18.66
N THR A 562 48.20 17.86 -19.72
CA THR A 562 49.06 18.97 -20.13
C THR A 562 48.60 20.19 -19.37
N LEU A 563 49.53 20.87 -18.68
CA LEU A 563 49.27 22.20 -18.17
C LEU A 563 49.05 23.09 -19.39
N THR A 564 47.83 23.60 -19.55
CA THR A 564 47.58 24.71 -20.45
C THR A 564 47.95 25.97 -19.68
N ASP A 565 48.96 26.69 -20.17
CA ASP A 565 49.26 28.04 -19.70
C ASP A 565 48.04 28.91 -20.06
N ASN A 566 47.16 29.14 -19.09
CA ASN A 566 46.11 30.16 -19.16
C ASN A 566 46.57 31.42 -18.44
#